data_AF-A0A2N7WTU5-F1
#
_entry.id   AF-A0A2N7WTU5-F1
#
_cell.length_a   1.000
_cell.length_b   1.000
_cell.length_c   1.000
_cell.angle_alpha   90.00
_cell.angle_beta   90.00
_cell.angle_gamma   90.00
#
_symmetry.space_group_name_H-M   'P 1'
#
loop_
_entity.id
_entity.type
_entity.pdbx_description
1 polymer ?
#
loop_
_entity_poly.entity_id
_entity_poly.type
_entity_poly.pdbx_seq_one_letter_code
_entity_poly.pdbx_strand_id
1 'polypeptide(L)'
;MTSEDIQTNLRLPANLKAKLRRAAEANKRSTNAEVVARLEASFSVSNVAETGSTVAIDEHTLDLFAEKVGDVVGMVLDERERKRGRR
;
A
#
# COMPACT_ATOMS: atom_id res chain seq x y z
N MET A 1 -2.45 17.75 -26.36
CA MET A 1 -1.24 16.95 -26.61
C MET A 1 -1.66 15.50 -26.53
N THR A 2 -1.73 14.81 -27.66
CA THR A 2 -2.02 13.38 -27.79
C THR A 2 -0.91 12.61 -27.09
N SER A 3 -1.22 11.85 -26.05
CA SER A 3 -0.26 10.94 -25.43
C SER A 3 0.37 10.06 -26.52
N GLU A 4 1.67 10.20 -26.73
CA GLU A 4 2.45 9.37 -27.65
C GLU A 4 2.54 7.96 -27.06
N ASP A 5 1.51 7.14 -27.24
CA ASP A 5 1.54 5.72 -26.91
C ASP A 5 2.47 5.03 -27.93
N ILE A 6 3.72 4.82 -27.53
CA ILE A 6 4.72 4.15 -28.38
C ILE A 6 4.47 2.64 -28.31
N GLN A 7 4.00 2.07 -29.41
CA GLN A 7 3.82 0.62 -29.52
C GLN A 7 5.18 -0.08 -29.59
N THR A 8 5.55 -0.79 -28.53
CA THR A 8 6.80 -1.56 -28.45
C THR A 8 6.55 -3.06 -28.63
N ASN A 9 7.46 -3.75 -29.33
CA ASN A 9 7.41 -5.20 -29.48
C ASN A 9 8.28 -5.86 -28.41
N LEU A 10 7.68 -6.23 -27.28
CA LEU A 10 8.38 -6.80 -26.14
C LEU A 10 8.55 -8.32 -26.29
N ARG A 11 9.81 -8.79 -26.32
CA ARG A 11 10.12 -10.22 -26.32
C ARG A 11 10.09 -10.76 -24.89
N LEU A 12 9.08 -11.57 -24.59
CA LEU A 12 8.91 -12.20 -23.28
C LEU A 12 9.03 -13.73 -23.38
N PRO A 13 9.71 -14.39 -22.42
CA PRO A 13 9.70 -15.85 -22.34
C PRO A 13 8.27 -16.37 -22.09
N ALA A 14 7.94 -17.53 -22.65
CA ALA A 14 6.58 -18.09 -22.62
C ALA A 14 6.03 -18.25 -21.19
N ASN A 15 6.89 -18.67 -20.25
CA ASN A 15 6.59 -18.73 -18.82
C ASN A 15 6.06 -17.39 -18.27
N LEU A 16 6.72 -16.30 -18.60
CA LEU A 16 6.41 -14.99 -18.07
C LEU A 16 5.12 -14.44 -18.69
N LYS A 17 4.92 -14.65 -20.00
CA LYS A 17 3.68 -14.30 -20.69
C LYS A 17 2.47 -15.01 -20.09
N ALA A 18 2.59 -16.30 -19.76
CA ALA A 18 1.52 -17.05 -19.11
C ALA A 18 1.19 -16.53 -17.71
N LYS A 19 2.22 -16.25 -16.89
CA LYS A 19 2.04 -15.63 -15.57
C LYS A 19 1.33 -14.28 -15.66
N LEU A 20 1.69 -13.46 -16.65
CA LEU A 20 1.13 -12.13 -16.81
C LEU A 20 -0.31 -12.16 -17.31
N ARG A 21 -0.67 -13.12 -18.17
CA ARG A 21 -2.08 -13.37 -18.54
C ARG A 21 -2.94 -13.75 -17.34
N ARG A 22 -2.48 -14.70 -16.53
CA ARG A 22 -3.21 -15.12 -15.33
C ARG A 22 -3.38 -13.96 -14.34
N ALA A 23 -2.37 -13.12 -14.18
CA ALA A 23 -2.47 -11.92 -13.34
C ALA A 23 -3.46 -10.91 -13.91
N ALA A 24 -3.47 -10.69 -15.23
CA ALA A 24 -4.42 -9.81 -15.90
C ALA A 24 -5.87 -10.29 -15.72
N GLU A 25 -6.12 -11.59 -15.86
CA GLU A 25 -7.43 -12.21 -15.61
C GLU A 25 -7.89 -12.02 -14.16
N ALA A 26 -7.00 -12.28 -13.19
CA ALA A 26 -7.28 -12.09 -11.77
C ALA A 26 -7.61 -10.62 -11.44
N ASN A 27 -6.90 -9.68 -12.06
CA ASN A 27 -7.10 -8.24 -11.90
C ASN A 27 -8.23 -7.67 -12.77
N LYS A 28 -8.89 -8.49 -13.60
CA LYS A 28 -9.90 -8.07 -14.59
C LYS A 28 -9.39 -6.97 -15.54
N ARG A 29 -8.11 -7.02 -15.91
CA ARG A 29 -7.46 -6.07 -16.82
C ARG A 29 -7.06 -6.76 -18.11
N SER A 30 -6.87 -5.98 -19.18
CA SER A 30 -6.22 -6.50 -20.39
C SER A 30 -4.77 -6.86 -20.08
N THR A 31 -4.21 -7.80 -20.83
CA THR A 31 -2.79 -8.18 -20.67
C THR A 31 -1.88 -6.96 -20.83
N ASN A 32 -2.20 -6.03 -21.75
CA ASN A 32 -1.43 -4.80 -21.92
C ASN A 32 -1.53 -3.89 -20.70
N ALA A 33 -2.73 -3.68 -20.16
CA ALA A 33 -2.93 -2.85 -18.97
C ALA A 33 -2.23 -3.43 -17.73
N GLU A 34 -2.15 -4.75 -17.60
CA GLU A 34 -1.38 -5.39 -16.52
C GLU A 34 0.14 -5.21 -16.71
N VAL A 35 0.66 -5.23 -17.94
CA VAL A 35 2.08 -4.90 -18.20
C VAL A 35 2.36 -3.46 -17.76
N VAL A 36 1.55 -2.51 -18.23
CA VAL A 36 1.71 -1.08 -17.91
C VAL A 36 1.65 -0.85 -16.41
N ALA A 37 0.61 -1.35 -15.73
CA ALA A 37 0.46 -1.20 -14.28
C ALA A 37 1.66 -1.77 -13.50
N ARG A 38 2.23 -2.90 -13.94
CA ARG A 38 3.43 -3.47 -13.30
C ARG A 38 4.69 -2.65 -13.54
N LEU A 39 4.85 -2.11 -14.74
CA LEU A 39 5.96 -1.21 -15.06
C LEU A 39 5.86 0.07 -14.24
N GLU A 40 4.69 0.72 -14.22
CA GLU A 40 4.40 1.91 -13.41
C GLU A 40 4.67 1.67 -11.92
N ALA A 41 4.21 0.53 -11.39
CA ALA A 41 4.48 0.15 -10.01
C ALA A 41 5.98 -0.05 -9.74
N SER A 42 6.73 -0.62 -10.69
CA SER A 42 8.18 -0.83 -10.54
C SER A 42 8.94 0.51 -10.44
N PHE A 43 8.52 1.52 -11.20
CA PHE A 43 9.09 2.87 -11.11
C PHE A 43 8.60 3.64 -9.88
N SER A 44 7.36 3.39 -9.44
CA SER A 44 6.80 4.00 -8.23
C SER A 44 7.54 3.53 -6.97
N VAL A 45 7.93 2.25 -6.90
CA VAL A 45 8.73 1.71 -5.79
C VAL A 45 10.18 2.17 -5.85
N SER A 46 10.75 2.34 -7.04
CA SER A 46 12.13 2.83 -7.20
C SER A 46 12.28 4.31 -6.80
N ASN A 47 11.20 5.09 -6.89
CA ASN A 47 11.18 6.46 -6.39
C ASN A 47 11.22 6.53 -4.84
N VAL A 48 10.87 5.42 -4.15
CA VAL A 48 11.02 5.30 -2.69
C VAL A 48 12.45 4.95 -2.28
N ALA A 49 13.26 4.38 -3.19
CA ALA A 49 14.66 4.07 -2.91
C ALA A 49 15.59 5.30 -3.04
N GLU A 50 15.27 6.23 -3.95
CA GLU A 50 15.98 7.51 -4.09
C GLU A 50 15.37 8.64 -3.24
N THR A 51 14.09 8.53 -2.87
CA THR A 51 13.45 9.36 -1.84
C THR A 51 12.96 8.44 -0.73
N GLY A 52 13.76 8.25 0.31
CA GLY A 52 13.40 7.51 1.51
C GLY A 52 12.16 8.08 2.20
N SER A 53 10.99 7.77 1.66
CA SER A 53 9.68 8.06 2.25
C SER A 53 8.91 6.75 2.35
N THR A 54 9.47 5.79 3.09
CA THR A 54 8.70 5.34 4.25
C THR A 54 8.45 6.62 5.02
N VAL A 55 7.20 7.09 5.13
CA VAL A 55 6.89 8.22 6.02
C VAL A 55 7.49 7.83 7.37
N ALA A 56 8.64 8.41 7.69
CA ALA A 56 9.29 8.19 8.96
C ALA A 56 8.30 8.81 9.94
N ILE A 57 7.57 7.95 10.64
CA ILE A 57 6.68 8.40 11.69
C ILE A 57 7.62 9.00 12.73
N ASP A 58 7.74 10.32 12.69
CA ASP A 58 8.62 11.09 13.56
C ASP A 58 8.20 10.89 15.02
N GLU A 59 9.16 10.99 15.94
CA GLU A 59 8.95 10.78 17.38
C GLU A 59 7.79 11.63 17.92
N HIS A 60 7.65 12.87 17.42
CA HIS A 60 6.54 13.75 17.77
C HIS A 60 5.16 13.21 17.34
N THR A 61 5.09 12.52 16.20
CA THR A 61 3.85 11.89 15.74
C THR A 61 3.48 10.72 16.65
N LEU A 62 4.44 9.92 17.10
CA LEU A 62 4.20 8.83 18.05
C LEU A 62 3.73 9.35 19.42
N ASP A 63 4.29 10.45 19.91
CA ASP A 63 3.89 11.06 21.17
C ASP A 63 2.44 11.58 21.14
N LEU A 64 2.03 12.25 20.05
CA LEU A 64 0.65 12.67 19.83
C LEU A 64 -0.33 11.49 19.84
N PHE A 65 0.07 10.36 19.26
CA PHE A 65 -0.73 9.13 19.31
C PHE A 65 -0.75 8.52 20.72
N ALA A 66 0.37 8.51 21.43
CA ALA A 66 0.47 7.96 22.77
C ALA A 66 -0.41 8.73 23.77
N GLU A 67 -0.42 10.06 23.71
CA GLU A 67 -1.30 10.91 24.52
C GLU A 67 -2.77 10.54 24.27
N LYS A 68 -3.17 10.47 22.99
CA LYS A 68 -4.56 10.19 22.64
C LYS A 68 -5.02 8.78 23.01
N VAL A 69 -4.12 7.80 22.89
CA VAL A 69 -4.40 6.40 23.27
C VAL A 69 -4.42 6.25 24.78
N GLY A 70 -3.57 6.96 25.53
CA GLY A 70 -3.53 6.95 26.99
C GLY A 70 -4.86 7.36 27.61
N ASP A 71 -5.47 8.43 27.12
CA ASP A 71 -6.79 8.90 27.57
C ASP A 71 -7.88 7.84 27.33
N VAL A 72 -7.89 7.24 26.14
CA VAL A 72 -8.89 6.23 25.77
C VAL A 72 -8.72 4.97 26.59
N VAL A 73 -7.49 4.52 26.80
CA VAL A 73 -7.19 3.36 27.64
C VAL A 73 -7.59 3.63 29.09
N GLY A 74 -7.29 4.82 29.62
CA GLY A 74 -7.72 5.24 30.95
C GLY A 74 -9.23 5.20 31.13
N MET A 75 -9.99 5.78 30.18
CA MET A 75 -11.45 5.75 30.21
C MET A 75 -12.02 4.33 30.15
N VAL A 76 -11.46 3.46 29.30
CA VAL A 76 -11.92 2.08 29.13
C VAL A 76 -11.61 1.24 30.37
N LEU A 77 -10.48 1.47 31.03
CA LEU A 77 -10.12 0.79 32.28
C LEU A 77 -11.04 1.23 33.42
N ASP A 78 -11.27 2.53 33.56
CA ASP A 78 -12.15 3.10 34.60
C ASP A 78 -13.61 2.66 34.42
N GLU A 79 -14.09 2.56 33.17
CA GLU A 79 -15.41 1.99 32.86
C GLU A 79 -15.51 0.50 33.23
N ARG A 80 -14.44 -0.28 33.02
CA ARG A 80 -14.39 -1.70 33.40
C ARG A 80 -14.36 -1.90 34.91
N GLU A 81 -13.66 -1.04 35.65
CA GLU A 81 -13.61 -1.10 37.13
C GLU A 81 -14.96 -0.72 37.76
N ARG A 82 -15.60 0.34 37.27
CA ARG A 82 -16.96 0.73 37.70
C ARG A 82 -18.00 -0.37 37.45
N LYS A 83 -17.83 -1.14 36.37
CA LYS A 83 -18.73 -2.26 36.04
C LYS A 83 -18.45 -3.52 36.87
N ARG A 84 -17.23 -3.67 37.40
CA ARG A 84 -16.85 -4.76 38.32
C ARG A 84 -17.29 -4.50 39.77
N GLY A 85 -17.31 -3.26 40.23
CA GLY A 85 -17.73 -2.88 41.60
C GLY A 85 -19.25 -2.82 41.84
N ARG A 86 -20.09 -3.06 40.83
CA ARG A 86 -21.57 -3.11 40.94
C ARG A 86 -22.13 -4.55 40.94
N ARG A 87 -21.30 -5.55 41.23
CA ARG A 87 -21.69 -6.96 41.37
C ARG A 87 -21.63 -7.40 42.83
#